data_AF-A0A2J0YSE2-F1
#
_entry.id   AF-A0A2J0YSE2-F1
#
_cell.length_a   1.000
_cell.length_b   1.000
_cell.length_c   1.000
_cell.angle_alpha   90.00
_cell.angle_beta   90.00
_cell.angle_gamma   90.00
#
_symmetry.space_group_name_H-M   'P 1'
#
loop_
_entity.id
_entity.type
_entity.pdbx_description
1 polymer ?
#
loop_
_entity_poly.entity_id
_entity_poly.type
_entity_poly.pdbx_seq_one_letter_code
_entity_poly.pdbx_strand_id
1 'polypeptide(L)'
;ATDYFFDLSKKNDYIKTRAIAKNIKFPAESAYGELEITINLSKPEKDPKQIAAEREAAKVDYPTCMLCMENEGYRGRLNYPARTNHRIIRMNLDGESWGFQYSPYAYYNEHSIILSEQHRPMKIS
;
A
#
# COMPACT_ATOMS: atom_id res chain seq x y z
N ALA A 1 -20.62 -1.36 3.24
CA ALA A 1 -20.35 -2.79 3.58
C ALA A 1 -18.94 -3.00 4.09
N THR A 2 -17.95 -2.26 3.59
CA THR A 2 -16.54 -2.31 4.03
C THR A 2 -16.19 -1.22 5.06
N ASP A 3 -17.18 -0.44 5.51
CA ASP A 3 -17.04 0.76 6.34
C ASP A 3 -16.29 0.46 7.64
N TYR A 4 -16.62 -0.63 8.32
CA TYR A 4 -15.92 -1.09 9.53
C TYR A 4 -14.44 -1.35 9.27
N PHE A 5 -14.12 -2.04 8.17
CA PHE A 5 -12.75 -2.39 7.84
C PHE A 5 -11.94 -1.16 7.38
N PHE A 6 -12.58 -0.23 6.69
CA PHE A 6 -11.96 1.05 6.32
C PHE A 6 -11.67 1.89 7.56
N ASP A 7 -12.63 1.99 8.48
CA ASP A 7 -12.47 2.68 9.75
C ASP A 7 -11.38 2.06 10.62
N LEU A 8 -11.35 0.73 10.74
CA LEU A 8 -10.29 0.00 11.41
C LEU A 8 -8.91 0.32 10.80
N SER A 9 -8.82 0.30 9.47
CA SER A 9 -7.59 0.59 8.72
C SER A 9 -7.09 2.03 8.92
N LYS A 10 -8.01 2.99 9.11
CA LYS A 10 -7.65 4.36 9.50
C LYS A 10 -7.18 4.43 10.96
N LYS A 11 -7.89 3.77 11.87
CA LYS A 11 -7.65 3.81 13.33
C LYS A 11 -6.35 3.13 13.73
N ASN A 12 -6.00 2.02 13.09
CA ASN A 12 -4.78 1.26 13.39
C ASN A 12 -3.53 1.79 12.65
N ASP A 13 -3.62 2.95 12.00
CA ASP A 13 -2.54 3.57 11.23
C ASP A 13 -2.00 2.69 10.08
N TYR A 14 -2.81 1.75 9.58
CA TYR A 14 -2.50 1.05 8.33
C TYR A 14 -2.63 2.02 7.14
N ILE A 15 -3.77 2.71 7.04
CA ILE A 15 -3.92 3.89 6.19
C ILE A 15 -3.30 5.07 6.92
N LYS A 16 -2.27 5.68 6.32
CA LYS A 16 -1.45 6.74 6.90
C LYS A 16 -2.16 8.10 6.91
N THR A 17 -3.38 8.14 7.42
CA THR A 17 -4.27 9.32 7.45
C THR A 17 -3.57 10.58 7.97
N ARG A 18 -2.74 10.45 9.02
CA ARG A 18 -1.98 11.58 9.59
C ARG A 18 -0.92 12.13 8.64
N ALA A 19 -0.29 11.28 7.84
CA ALA A 19 0.71 11.70 6.85
C ALA A 19 0.05 12.20 5.58
N ILE A 20 -1.04 11.54 5.14
CA ILE A 20 -1.88 11.98 4.02
C ILE A 20 -2.45 13.38 4.27
N ALA A 21 -2.86 13.69 5.50
CA ALA A 21 -3.34 15.02 5.87
C ALA A 21 -2.28 16.14 5.73
N LYS A 22 -0.99 15.78 5.60
CA LYS A 22 0.11 16.71 5.36
C LYS A 22 0.48 16.84 3.88
N ASN A 23 -0.20 16.12 2.99
CA ASN A 23 0.08 16.19 1.56
C ASN A 23 -0.04 17.63 1.05
N ILE A 24 0.89 18.02 0.20
CA ILE A 24 0.91 19.34 -0.43
C ILE A 24 0.20 19.21 -1.76
N LYS A 25 -0.82 20.05 -1.97
CA LYS A 25 -1.68 20.04 -3.17
C LYS A 25 -1.48 21.33 -3.96
N PHE A 26 -1.41 21.19 -5.27
CA PHE A 26 -1.29 22.28 -6.24
C PHE A 26 -2.46 22.16 -7.23
N PRO A 27 -3.63 22.73 -6.90
CA PRO A 27 -4.74 22.81 -7.83
C PRO A 27 -4.45 23.85 -8.91
N ALA A 28 -4.81 23.55 -10.15
CA ALA A 28 -4.68 24.45 -11.30
C ALA A 28 -5.86 24.25 -12.25
N GLU A 29 -6.44 25.34 -12.74
CA GLU A 29 -7.44 25.24 -13.79
C GLU A 29 -6.78 24.84 -15.12
N SER A 30 -7.42 23.94 -15.86
CA SER A 30 -7.01 23.55 -17.20
C SER A 30 -8.22 23.55 -18.15
N ALA A 31 -7.96 23.51 -19.45
CA ALA A 31 -9.01 23.39 -20.47
C ALA A 31 -9.86 22.12 -20.34
N TYR A 32 -9.42 21.14 -19.54
CA TYR A 32 -10.08 19.84 -19.34
C TYR A 32 -10.64 19.67 -17.92
N GLY A 33 -10.66 20.73 -17.11
CA GLY A 33 -11.10 20.71 -15.71
C GLY A 33 -9.97 21.04 -14.74
N GLU A 34 -10.23 20.87 -13.45
CA GLU A 34 -9.25 21.10 -12.39
C GLU A 34 -8.17 20.00 -12.41
N LEU A 35 -6.92 20.41 -12.59
CA LEU A 35 -5.74 19.57 -12.44
C LEU A 35 -5.23 19.70 -11.01
N GLU A 36 -5.12 18.59 -10.28
CA GLU A 36 -4.46 18.57 -8.97
C GLU A 36 -3.13 17.81 -9.06
N ILE A 37 -2.03 18.49 -8.72
CA ILE A 37 -0.74 17.84 -8.50
C ILE A 37 -0.52 17.73 -6.99
N THR A 38 -0.17 16.52 -6.50
CA THR A 38 0.00 16.28 -5.06
C THR A 38 1.38 15.69 -4.75
N ILE A 39 2.07 16.27 -3.76
CA ILE A 39 3.25 15.65 -3.12
C ILE A 39 2.73 14.75 -1.99
N ASN A 40 2.84 13.44 -2.18
CA ASN A 40 2.38 12.44 -1.21
C ASN A 40 3.44 12.20 -0.13
N LEU A 41 3.26 12.81 1.04
CA LEU A 41 4.16 12.69 2.19
C LEU A 41 3.94 11.41 3.02
N SER A 42 2.94 10.61 2.67
CA SER A 42 2.67 9.34 3.35
C SER A 42 3.56 8.19 2.89
N LYS A 43 4.11 8.29 1.67
CA LYS A 43 5.08 7.33 1.15
C LYS A 43 6.46 7.66 1.72
N PRO A 44 7.09 6.77 2.49
CA PRO A 44 8.41 7.04 3.07
C PRO A 44 9.46 7.22 1.96
N GLU A 45 10.22 8.29 2.05
CA GLU A 45 11.41 8.52 1.23
C GLU A 45 12.59 7.70 1.79
N LYS A 46 13.48 7.23 0.91
CA LYS A 46 14.66 6.47 1.33
C LYS A 46 15.88 7.38 1.38
N ASP A 47 16.56 7.39 2.52
CA ASP A 47 17.84 8.09 2.68
C ASP A 47 18.95 7.34 1.91
N PRO A 48 19.89 8.03 1.24
CA PRO A 48 21.09 7.42 0.65
C PRO A 48 21.82 6.41 1.56
N LYS A 49 21.91 6.68 2.87
CA LYS A 49 22.49 5.76 3.86
C LYS A 49 21.67 4.48 4.01
N GLN A 50 20.35 4.59 3.99
CA GLN A 50 19.47 3.42 4.02
C GLN A 50 19.63 2.59 2.75
N ILE A 51 19.71 3.24 1.58
CA ILE A 51 19.95 2.55 0.29
C ILE A 51 21.28 1.79 0.32
N ALA A 52 22.34 2.40 0.86
CA ALA A 52 23.64 1.74 1.01
C ALA A 52 23.54 0.50 1.93
N ALA A 53 22.89 0.64 3.09
CA ALA A 53 22.73 -0.46 4.03
C ALA A 53 21.82 -1.59 3.49
N GLU A 54 20.77 -1.25 2.74
CA GLU A 54 19.90 -2.22 2.07
C GLU A 54 20.65 -3.05 1.01
N ARG A 55 21.66 -2.45 0.35
CA ARG A 55 22.49 -3.13 -0.66
C ARG A 55 23.38 -4.22 -0.06
N GLU A 56 23.84 -4.02 1.17
CA GLU A 56 24.70 -4.98 1.89
C GLU A 56 23.91 -6.04 2.65
N ALA A 57 22.61 -5.82 2.85
CA ALA A 57 21.74 -6.76 3.55
C ALA A 57 21.61 -8.10 2.80
N ALA A 58 21.47 -9.18 3.57
CA ALA A 58 21.20 -10.51 3.03
C ALA A 58 19.92 -10.48 2.17
N LYS A 59 19.98 -11.13 1.01
CA LYS A 59 18.80 -11.33 0.17
C LYS A 59 17.87 -12.31 0.87
N VAL A 60 16.62 -11.90 1.06
CA VAL A 60 15.54 -12.70 1.63
C VAL A 60 14.35 -12.57 0.69
N ASP A 61 13.82 -13.72 0.25
CA ASP A 61 12.76 -13.79 -0.76
C ASP A 61 11.34 -13.89 -0.16
N TYR A 62 11.21 -13.59 1.14
CA TYR A 62 9.93 -13.62 1.86
C TYR A 62 9.62 -12.26 2.52
N PRO A 63 8.44 -11.66 2.33
CA PRO A 63 7.44 -12.01 1.31
C PRO A 63 7.99 -11.79 -0.11
N THR A 64 7.49 -12.55 -1.08
CA THR A 64 7.99 -12.53 -2.47
C THR A 64 7.82 -11.17 -3.14
N CYS A 65 6.70 -10.49 -2.91
CA CYS A 65 6.53 -9.10 -3.35
C CYS A 65 5.64 -8.32 -2.37
N MET A 66 5.52 -7.01 -2.58
CA MET A 66 4.76 -6.08 -1.71
C MET A 66 3.25 -6.30 -1.69
N LEU A 67 2.74 -7.16 -2.59
CA LEU A 67 1.32 -7.45 -2.74
C LEU A 67 0.95 -8.86 -2.30
N CYS A 68 1.90 -9.76 -2.01
CA CYS A 68 1.52 -11.11 -1.62
C CYS A 68 0.87 -11.16 -0.22
N MET A 69 0.01 -12.15 0.01
CA MET A 69 -0.75 -12.33 1.26
C MET A 69 0.13 -12.44 2.51
N GLU A 70 1.35 -12.95 2.37
CA GLU A 70 2.36 -13.11 3.43
C GLU A 70 2.78 -11.78 4.06
N ASN A 71 2.42 -10.65 3.43
CA ASN A 71 2.59 -9.33 4.02
C ASN A 71 1.68 -9.13 5.25
N GLU A 72 0.55 -9.82 5.38
CA GLU A 72 -0.35 -9.66 6.51
C GLU A 72 0.40 -9.92 7.84
N GLY A 73 0.55 -8.88 8.67
CA GLY A 73 1.24 -9.00 9.94
C GLY A 73 2.78 -9.08 9.86
N TYR A 74 3.39 -8.98 8.68
CA TYR A 74 4.84 -9.13 8.53
C TYR A 74 5.59 -8.05 9.32
N ARG A 75 6.60 -8.44 10.09
CA ARG A 75 7.36 -7.52 10.96
C ARG A 75 8.20 -6.50 10.19
N GLY A 76 8.50 -6.77 8.92
CA GLY A 76 9.48 -6.00 8.15
C GLY A 76 10.91 -6.43 8.44
N ARG A 77 11.82 -5.89 7.63
CA ARG A 77 13.29 -5.99 7.77
C ARG A 77 13.90 -4.73 7.16
N LEU A 78 15.23 -4.59 7.22
CA LEU A 78 15.91 -3.37 6.79
C LEU A 78 15.48 -2.89 5.39
N ASN A 79 15.36 -3.81 4.43
CA ASN A 79 14.98 -3.52 3.05
C ASN A 79 13.52 -3.86 2.71
N TYR A 80 12.67 -4.10 3.72
CA TYR A 80 11.26 -4.45 3.51
C TYR A 80 10.36 -3.85 4.61
N PRO A 81 9.36 -3.04 4.26
CA PRO A 81 8.58 -2.30 5.24
C PRO A 81 7.81 -3.23 6.18
N ALA A 82 7.64 -2.80 7.42
CA ALA A 82 6.73 -3.46 8.34
C ALA A 82 5.28 -3.38 7.85
N ARG A 83 4.53 -4.46 8.10
CA ARG A 83 3.13 -4.66 7.75
C ARG A 83 2.36 -5.26 8.94
N THR A 84 2.80 -4.97 10.16
CA THR A 84 2.21 -5.52 11.41
C THR A 84 0.71 -5.24 11.57
N ASN A 85 0.28 -4.04 11.19
CA ASN A 85 -1.14 -3.62 11.24
C ASN A 85 -1.91 -3.93 9.95
N HIS A 86 -1.22 -4.43 8.93
CA HIS A 86 -1.83 -4.78 7.67
C HIS A 86 -2.76 -5.98 7.85
N ARG A 87 -3.97 -5.88 7.31
CA ARG A 87 -4.98 -6.95 7.28
C ARG A 87 -5.55 -7.08 5.88
N ILE A 88 -5.94 -8.30 5.53
CA ILE A 88 -6.50 -8.64 4.23
C ILE A 88 -7.84 -9.37 4.46
N ILE A 89 -8.89 -8.92 3.79
CA ILE A 89 -10.15 -9.66 3.73
C ILE A 89 -10.00 -10.74 2.66
N ARG A 90 -10.05 -12.01 3.06
CA ARG A 90 -10.09 -13.15 2.13
C ARG A 90 -11.48 -13.26 1.50
N MET A 91 -11.53 -13.49 0.19
CA MET A 91 -12.77 -13.60 -0.57
C MET A 91 -12.62 -14.55 -1.75
N ASN A 92 -13.74 -15.08 -2.23
CA ASN A 92 -13.79 -15.84 -3.47
C ASN A 92 -14.30 -14.93 -4.60
N LEU A 93 -13.58 -14.88 -5.72
CA LEU A 93 -14.01 -14.20 -6.94
C LEU A 93 -13.85 -15.19 -8.09
N ASP A 94 -14.95 -15.45 -8.81
CA ASP A 94 -14.97 -16.39 -9.94
C ASP A 94 -14.40 -17.78 -9.60
N GLY A 95 -14.69 -18.28 -8.39
CA GLY A 95 -14.20 -19.58 -7.93
C GLY A 95 -12.71 -19.62 -7.52
N GLU A 96 -11.99 -18.49 -7.61
CA GLU A 96 -10.61 -18.36 -7.15
C GLU A 96 -10.53 -17.62 -5.80
N SER A 97 -9.46 -17.88 -5.05
CA SER A 97 -9.15 -17.18 -3.80
C SER A 97 -8.44 -15.85 -4.06
N TRP A 98 -8.99 -14.78 -3.48
CA TRP A 98 -8.46 -13.43 -3.56
C TRP A 98 -8.44 -12.76 -2.19
N GLY A 99 -7.73 -11.65 -2.11
CA GLY A 99 -7.70 -10.78 -0.95
C GLY A 99 -8.03 -9.36 -1.34
N PHE A 100 -8.61 -8.66 -0.38
CA PHE A 100 -8.90 -7.25 -0.45
C PHE A 100 -8.18 -6.50 0.66
N GLN A 101 -7.52 -5.41 0.29
CA GLN A 101 -6.88 -4.49 1.20
C GLN A 101 -7.08 -3.05 0.73
N TYR A 102 -6.93 -2.08 1.65
CA TYR A 102 -6.77 -0.68 1.26
C TYR A 102 -5.30 -0.36 1.00
N SER A 103 -5.02 0.62 0.14
CA SER A 103 -3.67 1.16 -0.01
C SER A 103 -3.30 2.01 1.21
N PRO A 104 -2.11 1.84 1.80
CA PRO A 104 -1.70 2.60 2.98
C PRO A 104 -1.49 4.10 2.70
N TYR A 105 -1.27 4.47 1.43
CA TYR A 105 -0.89 5.83 1.01
C TYR A 105 -2.00 6.61 0.29
N ALA A 106 -3.21 6.04 0.25
CA ALA A 106 -4.44 6.48 -0.44
C ALA A 106 -4.33 7.73 -1.36
N TYR A 107 -4.56 7.53 -2.66
CA TYR A 107 -4.62 8.62 -3.66
C TYR A 107 -6.04 9.12 -3.91
N TYR A 108 -7.03 8.29 -3.62
CA TYR A 108 -8.46 8.58 -3.77
C TYR A 108 -9.22 7.96 -2.60
N ASN A 109 -10.49 8.36 -2.45
CA ASN A 109 -11.35 7.85 -1.39
C ASN A 109 -11.43 6.31 -1.48
N GLU A 110 -11.19 5.63 -0.36
CA GLU A 110 -11.22 4.17 -0.28
C GLU A 110 -10.36 3.45 -1.34
N HIS A 111 -9.14 3.97 -1.61
CA HIS A 111 -8.19 3.34 -2.54
C HIS A 111 -7.95 1.88 -2.16
N SER A 112 -8.56 0.98 -2.92
CA SER A 112 -8.62 -0.46 -2.66
C SER A 112 -7.73 -1.23 -3.64
N ILE A 113 -7.24 -2.38 -3.19
CA ILE A 113 -6.40 -3.30 -3.96
C ILE A 113 -6.99 -4.70 -3.79
N ILE A 114 -7.28 -5.35 -4.91
CA ILE A 114 -7.60 -6.78 -4.96
C ILE A 114 -6.38 -7.53 -5.46
N LEU A 115 -5.99 -8.59 -4.74
CA LEU A 115 -4.78 -9.33 -5.00
C LEU A 115 -5.01 -10.84 -4.94
N SER A 116 -4.41 -11.56 -5.87
CA SER A 116 -4.49 -13.02 -5.97
C SER A 116 -3.80 -13.66 -4.77
N GLU A 117 -4.39 -14.73 -4.21
CA GLU A 117 -3.71 -15.50 -3.15
C GLU A 117 -2.40 -16.10 -3.67
N GLN A 118 -2.39 -16.59 -4.91
CA GLN A 118 -1.19 -17.10 -5.56
C GLN A 118 -0.38 -15.97 -6.20
N HIS A 119 0.93 -15.94 -5.93
CA HIS A 119 1.86 -15.03 -6.61
C HIS A 119 1.97 -15.39 -8.09
N ARG A 120 1.54 -14.47 -8.96
CA ARG A 120 1.65 -14.59 -10.41
C ARG A 120 1.84 -13.21 -11.06
N PRO A 121 2.55 -13.12 -12.19
CA PRO A 121 2.66 -11.87 -12.93
C PRO A 121 1.27 -11.33 -13.33
N MET A 122 1.08 -10.02 -13.24
CA MET A 122 -0.11 -9.36 -13.74
C MET A 122 -0.14 -9.46 -15.27
N LYS A 123 -1.27 -9.91 -15.82
CA LYS A 123 -1.52 -9.91 -17.27
C LYS A 123 -2.35 -8.67 -17.62
N ILE A 124 -1.76 -7.77 -18.40
CA ILE A 124 -2.45 -6.63 -19.00
C ILE A 124 -2.66 -6.99 -20.47
N SER A 125 -3.90 -6.95 -20.94
CA SER A 125 -4.29 -7.23 -22.33
C SER A 125 -4.71 -5.97 -23.06
#